data_AF-U4UZA6-F1
#
_entry.id   AF-U4UZA6-F1
#
_cell.length_a   1.000
_cell.length_b   1.000
_cell.length_c   1.000
_cell.angle_alpha   90.00
_cell.angle_beta   90.00
_cell.angle_gamma   90.00
#
_symmetry.space_group_name_H-M   'P 1'
#
loop_
_entity.id
_entity.type
_entity.pdbx_description
1 polymer ?
#
loop_
_entity_poly.entity_id
_entity_poly.type
_entity_poly.pdbx_seq_one_letter_code
_entity_poly.pdbx_strand_id
1 'polypeptide(L)'
;MNTFQKQMIQQFPYTITIDSTHGLNGYDFELTTIMVLDEYHHGFPVAEMFTNRKDTVVQSIFFSAIKKSVGIKIADKDKRAEIYKILKNLQQETSEANFASALDDALSYMHNNEKTTCFGEYFTNTYSHNFRKWAYCFRGDSIINTNMHLESMHKTIKYFYLDRKTVKRLDKGLNAVLKYVRDKSVERIIRLVKSEHTKQTRLLCQNHQKALKTRNEYVLSKNRTNWIIFKNGNSSSYYTINQ
;
A
#
# COMPACT_ATOMS: atom_id res chain seq x y z
N MET A 1 -8.86 13.23 -10.10
CA MET A 1 -9.38 12.02 -9.44
C MET A 1 -10.83 11.84 -9.81
N ASN A 2 -11.20 10.71 -10.41
CA ASN A 2 -12.59 10.38 -10.72
C ASN A 2 -13.28 9.67 -9.52
N THR A 3 -14.60 9.44 -9.61
CA THR A 3 -15.39 8.80 -8.54
C THR A 3 -14.87 7.41 -8.16
N PHE A 4 -14.43 6.61 -9.14
CA PHE A 4 -13.91 5.26 -8.92
C PHE A 4 -12.57 5.30 -8.17
N GLN A 5 -11.64 6.15 -8.59
CA GLN A 5 -10.37 6.38 -7.90
C GLN A 5 -10.59 6.83 -6.45
N LYS A 6 -11.60 7.70 -6.21
CA LYS A 6 -12.00 8.12 -4.86
C LYS A 6 -12.52 6.95 -4.02
N GLN A 7 -13.34 6.08 -4.58
CA GLN A 7 -13.81 4.88 -3.88
C GLN A 7 -12.65 3.93 -3.56
N MET A 8 -11.75 3.71 -4.51
CA MET A 8 -10.59 2.83 -4.33
C MET A 8 -9.69 3.26 -3.17
N ILE A 9 -9.33 4.55 -3.07
CA ILE A 9 -8.48 5.03 -1.98
C ILE A 9 -9.19 4.99 -0.62
N GLN A 10 -10.52 5.13 -0.60
CA GLN A 10 -11.31 5.02 0.64
C GLN A 10 -11.46 3.57 1.10
N GLN A 11 -11.62 2.63 0.16
CA GLN A 11 -11.82 1.21 0.45
C GLN A 11 -10.52 0.49 0.82
N PHE A 12 -9.38 0.91 0.23
CA PHE A 12 -8.09 0.23 0.40
C PHE A 12 -7.02 1.14 1.03
N PRO A 13 -7.16 1.52 2.31
CA PRO A 13 -6.27 2.49 2.95
C PRO A 13 -4.98 1.87 3.53
N TYR A 14 -4.82 0.54 3.45
CA TYR A 14 -3.78 -0.19 4.19
C TYR A 14 -2.39 -0.11 3.57
N THR A 15 -2.31 -0.03 2.24
CA THR A 15 -1.03 0.02 1.52
C THR A 15 -1.13 1.07 0.44
N ILE A 16 -0.45 2.18 0.68
CA ILE A 16 -0.34 3.31 -0.24
C ILE A 16 1.11 3.36 -0.70
N THR A 17 1.28 3.45 -2.01
CA THR A 17 2.59 3.48 -2.68
C THR A 17 2.65 4.75 -3.50
N ILE A 18 3.78 5.43 -3.46
CA ILE A 18 3.99 6.68 -4.17
C ILE A 18 5.34 6.60 -4.85
N ASP A 19 5.36 6.80 -6.16
CA ASP A 19 6.59 6.90 -6.93
C ASP A 19 6.45 7.98 -8.00
N SER A 20 7.58 8.54 -8.42
CA SER A 20 7.65 9.50 -9.51
C SER A 20 8.57 8.98 -10.60
N THR A 21 8.09 8.97 -11.84
CA THR A 21 8.89 8.58 -13.00
C THR A 21 10.07 9.55 -13.18
N HIS A 22 11.28 9.06 -13.38
CA HIS A 22 12.38 9.92 -13.83
C HIS A 22 12.35 10.11 -15.36
N GLY A 23 12.40 11.36 -15.82
CA GLY A 23 12.76 11.71 -17.20
C GLY A 23 11.79 11.25 -18.29
N LEU A 24 10.49 11.60 -18.20
CA LEU A 24 9.51 11.23 -19.23
C LEU A 24 9.68 11.99 -20.56
N ASN A 25 10.30 13.17 -20.54
CA ASN A 25 10.41 14.03 -21.72
C ASN A 25 11.54 15.06 -21.65
N GLY A 26 11.82 15.71 -22.78
CA GLY A 26 12.81 16.80 -22.89
C GLY A 26 12.37 18.14 -22.27
N TYR A 27 11.33 18.13 -21.44
CA TYR A 27 10.82 19.28 -20.68
C TYR A 27 10.87 19.02 -19.17
N ASP A 28 11.56 17.95 -18.76
CA ASP A 28 11.74 17.50 -17.38
C ASP A 28 10.43 17.31 -16.59
N PHE A 29 9.32 17.02 -17.28
CA PHE A 29 8.10 16.61 -16.60
C PHE A 29 8.21 15.17 -16.11
N GLU A 30 7.67 14.98 -14.93
CA GLU A 30 7.55 13.69 -14.27
C GLU A 30 6.11 13.42 -13.87
N LEU A 31 5.78 12.14 -13.84
CA LEU A 31 4.51 11.62 -13.36
C LEU A 31 4.69 11.06 -11.96
N THR A 32 4.19 11.76 -10.96
CA THR A 32 4.01 11.23 -9.60
C THR A 32 2.68 10.47 -9.54
N THR A 33 2.73 9.21 -9.12
CA THR A 33 1.54 8.36 -8.99
C THR A 33 1.37 7.89 -7.55
N ILE A 34 0.15 8.02 -7.02
CA ILE A 34 -0.29 7.33 -5.81
C ILE A 34 -1.10 6.11 -6.23
N MET A 35 -0.73 4.96 -5.68
CA MET A 35 -1.35 3.68 -5.98
C MET A 35 -1.70 2.93 -4.70
N VAL A 36 -2.87 2.29 -4.68
CA VAL A 36 -3.33 1.42 -3.60
C VAL A 36 -3.35 -0.02 -4.06
N LEU A 37 -3.26 -0.96 -3.10
CA LEU A 37 -3.45 -2.38 -3.36
C LEU A 37 -4.86 -2.80 -2.98
N ASP A 38 -5.52 -3.51 -3.89
CA ASP A 38 -6.85 -4.04 -3.66
C ASP A 38 -6.86 -5.34 -2.83
N GLU A 39 -8.04 -5.91 -2.58
CA GLU A 39 -8.23 -7.15 -1.81
C GLU A 39 -7.52 -8.38 -2.43
N TYR A 40 -7.14 -8.28 -3.70
CA TYR A 40 -6.41 -9.32 -4.42
C TYR A 40 -4.92 -8.98 -4.59
N HIS A 41 -4.42 -7.95 -3.91
CA HIS A 41 -3.05 -7.42 -4.02
C HIS A 41 -2.69 -6.91 -5.42
N HIS A 42 -3.66 -6.41 -6.18
CA HIS A 42 -3.37 -5.72 -7.43
C HIS A 42 -3.27 -4.21 -7.19
N GLY A 43 -2.27 -3.60 -7.83
CA GLY A 43 -2.09 -2.15 -7.81
C GLY A 43 -3.14 -1.44 -8.67
N PHE A 44 -3.78 -0.43 -8.09
CA PHE A 44 -4.68 0.48 -8.78
C PHE A 44 -4.26 1.94 -8.57
N PRO A 45 -4.01 2.72 -9.62
CA PRO A 45 -3.61 4.12 -9.49
C PRO A 45 -4.81 4.99 -9.07
N VAL A 46 -4.66 5.72 -7.96
CA VAL A 46 -5.75 6.52 -7.38
C VAL A 46 -5.56 8.02 -7.60
N ALA A 47 -4.32 8.48 -7.77
CA ALA A 47 -4.04 9.86 -8.08
C ALA A 47 -2.75 10.00 -8.87
N GLU A 48 -2.73 10.95 -9.79
CA GLU A 48 -1.62 11.22 -10.68
C GLU A 48 -1.37 12.72 -10.77
N MET A 49 -0.10 13.12 -10.79
CA MET A 49 0.32 14.51 -10.99
C MET A 49 1.46 14.55 -12.00
N PHE A 50 1.32 15.40 -13.01
CA PHE A 50 2.43 15.81 -13.86
C PHE A 50 3.07 17.08 -13.30
N THR A 51 4.38 17.07 -13.10
CA THR A 51 5.13 18.22 -12.57
C THR A 51 6.57 18.21 -13.08
N ASN A 52 7.17 19.38 -13.26
CA ASN A 52 8.60 19.56 -13.51
C ASN A 52 9.37 19.94 -12.23
N ARG A 53 8.71 19.88 -11.07
CA ARG A 53 9.25 20.21 -9.74
C ARG A 53 8.91 19.12 -8.73
N LYS A 54 9.89 18.77 -7.89
CA LYS A 54 9.80 17.71 -6.86
C LYS A 54 9.83 18.21 -5.42
N ASP A 55 9.86 19.51 -5.23
CA ASP A 55 9.98 20.06 -3.88
C ASP A 55 8.72 19.80 -3.02
N THR A 56 8.89 20.03 -1.72
CA THR A 56 7.86 19.87 -0.70
C THR A 56 6.62 20.71 -0.98
N VAL A 57 6.76 21.86 -1.67
CA VAL A 57 5.63 22.75 -1.97
C VAL A 57 4.70 22.08 -2.98
N VAL A 58 5.25 21.56 -4.08
CA VAL A 58 4.44 20.88 -5.11
C VAL A 58 3.78 19.62 -4.57
N GLN A 59 4.50 18.83 -3.77
CA GLN A 59 3.91 17.65 -3.11
C GLN A 59 2.78 18.05 -2.16
N SER A 60 2.92 19.16 -1.42
CA SER A 60 1.85 19.67 -0.55
C SER A 60 0.59 20.06 -1.32
N ILE A 61 0.75 20.67 -2.51
CA ILE A 61 -0.37 20.99 -3.41
C ILE A 61 -1.07 19.70 -3.86
N PHE A 62 -0.31 18.69 -4.27
CA PHE A 62 -0.84 17.41 -4.71
C PHE A 62 -1.68 16.71 -3.62
N PHE A 63 -1.10 16.56 -2.43
CA PHE A 63 -1.81 15.94 -1.30
C PHE A 63 -3.01 16.77 -0.84
N SER A 64 -2.94 18.10 -0.94
CA SER A 64 -4.07 18.98 -0.65
C SER A 64 -5.24 18.76 -1.63
N ALA A 65 -4.95 18.61 -2.92
CA ALA A 65 -5.95 18.31 -3.94
C ALA A 65 -6.62 16.94 -3.71
N ILE A 66 -5.82 15.94 -3.32
CA ILE A 66 -6.32 14.61 -2.95
C ILE A 66 -7.22 14.69 -1.72
N LYS A 67 -6.78 15.38 -0.67
CA LYS A 67 -7.55 15.56 0.56
C LYS A 67 -8.89 16.24 0.31
N LYS A 68 -8.93 17.27 -0.54
CA LYS A 68 -10.18 17.92 -0.97
C LYS A 68 -11.11 16.96 -1.71
N SER A 69 -10.55 16.07 -2.54
CA SER A 69 -11.33 15.10 -3.34
C SER A 69 -11.91 13.97 -2.48
N VAL A 70 -11.09 13.38 -1.60
CA VAL A 70 -11.46 12.23 -0.75
C VAL A 70 -12.39 12.65 0.39
N GLY A 71 -12.25 13.87 0.88
CA GLY A 71 -13.03 14.42 1.97
C GLY A 71 -12.26 14.47 3.29
N ILE A 72 -12.81 15.23 4.23
CA ILE A 72 -12.22 15.48 5.53
C ILE A 72 -12.95 14.63 6.57
N LYS A 73 -12.23 13.80 7.33
CA LYS A 73 -12.81 12.94 8.38
C LYS A 73 -12.99 13.62 9.74
N ILE A 74 -12.26 14.71 10.00
CA ILE A 74 -12.41 15.57 11.18
C ILE A 74 -12.69 16.98 10.70
N ALA A 75 -13.93 17.44 10.84
CA ALA A 75 -14.37 18.74 10.34
C ALA A 75 -13.65 19.91 11.04
N ASP A 76 -13.49 19.81 12.36
CA ASP A 76 -12.83 20.82 13.18
C ASP A 76 -11.32 20.89 12.88
N LYS A 77 -10.85 22.09 12.51
CA LYS A 77 -9.47 22.29 12.02
C LYS A 77 -8.44 22.10 13.13
N ASP A 78 -8.75 22.54 14.35
CA ASP A 78 -7.82 22.51 15.48
C ASP A 78 -7.70 21.10 16.02
N LYS A 79 -8.84 20.41 16.21
CA LYS A 79 -8.86 19.00 16.58
C LYS A 79 -8.16 18.13 15.56
N ARG A 80 -8.34 18.41 14.26
CA ARG A 80 -7.61 17.69 13.21
C ARG A 80 -6.09 17.87 13.32
N ALA A 81 -5.61 19.06 13.66
CA ALA A 81 -4.19 19.31 13.85
C ALA A 81 -3.65 18.59 15.11
N GLU A 82 -4.44 18.56 16.18
CA GLU A 82 -4.13 17.85 17.42
C GLU A 82 -4.04 16.33 17.21
N ILE A 83 -5.07 15.72 16.59
CA ILE A 83 -5.08 14.30 16.24
C ILE A 83 -3.91 13.95 15.32
N TYR A 84 -3.60 14.81 14.34
CA TYR A 84 -2.44 14.57 13.47
C TYR A 84 -1.13 14.46 14.26
N LYS A 85 -0.92 15.32 15.27
CA LYS A 85 0.27 15.24 16.14
C LYS A 85 0.30 13.95 16.95
N ILE A 86 -0.83 13.56 17.54
CA ILE A 86 -0.96 12.31 18.29
C ILE A 86 -0.60 11.11 17.40
N LEU A 87 -1.21 11.02 16.21
CA LEU A 87 -0.92 9.95 15.25
C LEU A 87 0.53 9.94 14.77
N LYS A 88 1.14 11.13 14.63
CA LYS A 88 2.54 11.24 14.21
C LYS A 88 3.48 10.71 15.28
N ASN A 89 3.21 11.03 16.55
CA ASN A 89 3.97 10.51 17.68
C ASN A 89 3.81 8.99 17.77
N LEU A 90 2.58 8.47 17.68
CA LEU A 90 2.33 7.02 17.63
C LEU A 90 3.08 6.32 16.50
N GLN A 91 3.08 6.92 15.29
CA GLN A 91 3.79 6.35 14.15
C GLN A 91 5.30 6.23 14.40
N GLN A 92 5.89 7.20 15.10
CA GLN A 92 7.35 7.32 15.28
C GLN A 92 7.86 6.73 16.60
N GLU A 93 6.97 6.22 17.45
CA GLU A 93 7.34 5.61 18.73
C GLU A 93 8.29 4.42 18.50
N THR A 94 9.32 4.35 19.33
CA THR A 94 10.41 3.37 19.22
C THR A 94 10.30 2.26 20.25
N SER A 95 9.59 2.48 21.36
CA SER A 95 9.33 1.49 22.39
C SER A 95 7.94 0.86 22.22
N GLU A 96 7.89 -0.48 22.15
CA GLU A 96 6.62 -1.21 22.08
C GLU A 96 5.72 -0.96 23.31
N ALA A 97 6.33 -0.84 24.50
CA ALA A 97 5.60 -0.60 25.74
C ALA A 97 4.97 0.80 25.79
N ASN A 98 5.74 1.83 25.37
CA ASN A 98 5.23 3.20 25.30
C ASN A 98 4.15 3.33 24.22
N PHE A 99 4.32 2.62 23.10
CA PHE A 99 3.33 2.62 22.02
C PHE A 99 1.98 2.08 22.49
N ALA A 100 1.97 0.98 23.26
CA ALA A 100 0.73 0.40 23.77
C ALA A 100 -0.05 1.41 24.64
N SER A 101 0.63 2.02 25.61
CA SER A 101 0.01 3.05 26.47
C SER A 101 -0.45 4.26 25.66
N ALA A 102 0.39 4.78 24.76
CA ALA A 102 0.05 5.94 23.96
C ALA A 102 -1.12 5.68 23.00
N LEU A 103 -1.27 4.43 22.51
CA LEU A 103 -2.38 4.05 21.64
C LEU A 103 -3.69 4.06 22.42
N ASP A 104 -3.72 3.51 23.63
CA ASP A 104 -4.91 3.51 24.49
C ASP A 104 -5.31 4.94 24.89
N ASP A 105 -4.34 5.78 25.23
CA ASP A 105 -4.58 7.21 25.51
C ASP A 105 -5.15 7.94 24.31
N ALA A 106 -4.59 7.70 23.12
CA ALA A 106 -5.05 8.30 21.87
C ALA A 106 -6.47 7.86 21.51
N LEU A 107 -6.80 6.59 21.68
CA LEU A 107 -8.15 6.07 21.44
C LEU A 107 -9.16 6.65 22.43
N SER A 108 -8.81 6.69 23.71
CA SER A 108 -9.64 7.29 24.76
C SER A 108 -9.91 8.77 24.46
N TYR A 109 -8.85 9.51 24.08
CA TYR A 109 -8.96 10.91 23.69
C TYR A 109 -9.90 11.11 22.49
N MET A 110 -9.76 10.30 21.44
CA MET A 110 -10.57 10.43 20.23
C MET A 110 -12.05 10.11 20.47
N HIS A 111 -12.35 9.10 21.28
CA HIS A 111 -13.72 8.65 21.56
C HIS A 111 -14.46 9.59 22.51
N ASN A 112 -13.76 10.19 23.48
CA ASN A 112 -14.34 11.08 24.48
C ASN A 112 -14.62 12.51 23.98
N ASN A 113 -14.33 12.81 22.71
CA ASN A 113 -14.56 14.14 22.15
C ASN A 113 -15.48 14.07 20.93
N GLU A 114 -16.67 14.69 21.04
CA GLU A 114 -17.72 14.68 20.00
C GLU A 114 -17.21 15.05 18.61
N LYS A 115 -16.23 15.96 18.51
CA LYS A 115 -15.66 16.42 17.23
C LYS A 115 -14.71 15.41 16.59
N THR A 116 -14.23 14.43 17.35
CA THR A 116 -13.28 13.41 16.88
C THR A 116 -13.82 11.98 16.97
N THR A 117 -14.93 11.72 17.67
CA THR A 117 -15.47 10.36 17.88
C THR A 117 -15.63 9.57 16.58
N CYS A 118 -16.23 10.17 15.55
CA CYS A 118 -16.38 9.51 14.23
C CYS A 118 -15.03 9.13 13.59
N PHE A 119 -13.99 9.96 13.78
CA PHE A 119 -12.64 9.61 13.35
C PHE A 119 -12.01 8.55 14.25
N GLY A 120 -12.26 8.60 15.56
CA GLY A 120 -11.85 7.59 16.53
C GLY A 120 -12.35 6.21 16.15
N GLU A 121 -13.65 6.06 15.86
CA GLU A 121 -14.27 4.81 15.37
C GLU A 121 -13.61 4.33 14.08
N TYR A 122 -13.42 5.24 13.12
CA TYR A 122 -12.72 4.92 11.87
C TYR A 122 -11.29 4.43 12.14
N PHE A 123 -10.54 5.10 13.01
CA PHE A 123 -9.17 4.77 13.34
C PHE A 123 -9.06 3.43 14.08
N THR A 124 -9.96 3.15 15.03
CA THR A 124 -10.07 1.86 15.71
C THR A 124 -10.34 0.74 14.71
N ASN A 125 -11.36 0.91 13.87
CA ASN A 125 -11.77 -0.15 12.94
C ASN A 125 -10.78 -0.40 11.79
N THR A 126 -9.93 0.57 11.47
CA THR A 126 -9.02 0.48 10.31
C THR A 126 -7.56 0.25 10.70
N TYR A 127 -7.07 0.96 11.73
CA TYR A 127 -5.63 1.08 11.99
C TYR A 127 -5.19 0.54 13.34
N SER A 128 -6.03 0.62 14.40
CA SER A 128 -5.59 0.23 15.74
C SER A 128 -5.19 -1.25 15.78
N HIS A 129 -6.03 -2.17 15.29
CA HIS A 129 -5.75 -3.61 15.29
C HIS A 129 -4.57 -4.03 14.39
N ASN A 130 -4.14 -3.18 13.46
CA ASN A 130 -3.06 -3.44 12.50
C ASN A 130 -1.77 -2.66 12.85
N PHE A 131 -1.60 -2.19 14.09
CA PHE A 131 -0.47 -1.33 14.48
C PHE A 131 0.91 -1.88 14.08
N ARG A 132 1.10 -3.21 14.13
CA ARG A 132 2.34 -3.87 13.73
C ARG A 132 2.76 -3.59 12.28
N LYS A 133 1.83 -3.22 11.40
CA LYS A 133 2.09 -2.93 9.99
C LYS A 133 2.60 -1.51 9.74
N TRP A 134 2.33 -0.55 10.63
CA TRP A 134 2.58 0.87 10.37
C TRP A 134 3.40 1.59 11.45
N ALA A 135 3.34 1.15 12.71
CA ALA A 135 4.08 1.76 13.81
C ALA A 135 5.56 1.39 13.77
N TYR A 136 6.44 2.37 14.00
CA TYR A 136 7.88 2.22 13.80
C TYR A 136 8.50 1.11 14.66
N CYS A 137 8.18 1.06 15.96
CA CYS A 137 8.69 0.05 16.91
C CYS A 137 8.44 -1.41 16.49
N PHE A 138 7.45 -1.68 15.62
CA PHE A 138 7.12 -3.04 15.15
C PHE A 138 7.56 -3.32 13.70
N ARG A 139 8.19 -2.35 13.02
CA ARG A 139 8.53 -2.42 11.59
C ARG A 139 9.97 -2.84 11.29
N GLY A 140 10.69 -3.45 12.25
CA GLY A 140 12.08 -3.89 12.09
C GLY A 140 12.37 -4.71 10.83
N ASP A 141 11.39 -5.49 10.35
CA ASP A 141 11.53 -6.40 9.19
C ASP A 141 10.74 -5.97 7.95
N SER A 142 10.51 -4.66 7.72
CA SER A 142 9.64 -4.21 6.62
C SER A 142 10.28 -4.40 5.21
N ILE A 143 10.22 -5.63 4.68
CA ILE A 143 10.65 -6.04 3.32
C ILE A 143 9.54 -5.76 2.29
N ILE A 144 8.90 -4.57 2.29
CA ILE A 144 7.85 -4.30 1.30
C ILE A 144 8.45 -3.59 0.08
N ASN A 145 8.93 -4.38 -0.88
CA ASN A 145 9.33 -3.87 -2.20
C ASN A 145 8.08 -3.60 -3.07
N THR A 146 7.34 -2.54 -2.73
CA THR A 146 6.15 -2.11 -3.48
C THR A 146 6.47 -1.49 -4.85
N ASN A 147 7.76 -1.28 -5.15
CA ASN A 147 8.19 -0.68 -6.41
C ASN A 147 7.71 -1.46 -7.63
N MET A 148 7.52 -2.78 -7.51
CA MET A 148 7.08 -3.64 -8.61
C MET A 148 5.75 -3.22 -9.23
N HIS A 149 4.79 -2.72 -8.46
CA HIS A 149 3.49 -2.32 -8.99
C HIS A 149 3.57 -1.03 -9.80
N LEU A 150 4.31 -0.05 -9.29
CA LEU A 150 4.55 1.23 -9.97
C LEU A 150 5.44 1.04 -11.20
N GLU A 151 6.49 0.21 -11.12
CA GLU A 151 7.28 -0.21 -12.28
C GLU A 151 6.45 -0.91 -13.35
N SER A 152 5.54 -1.81 -12.94
CA SER A 152 4.64 -2.50 -13.86
C SER A 152 3.67 -1.54 -14.56
N MET A 153 3.12 -0.57 -13.81
CA MET A 153 2.34 0.51 -14.39
C MET A 153 3.16 1.33 -15.40
N HIS A 154 4.35 1.79 -15.02
CA HIS A 154 5.24 2.56 -15.89
C HIS A 154 5.59 1.79 -17.17
N LYS A 155 5.92 0.50 -17.06
CA LYS A 155 6.13 -0.39 -18.22
C LYS A 155 4.87 -0.50 -19.06
N THR A 156 3.70 -0.70 -18.45
CA THR A 156 2.45 -0.84 -19.19
C THR A 156 2.14 0.42 -20.01
N ILE A 157 2.23 1.60 -19.39
CA ILE A 157 2.02 2.89 -20.05
C ILE A 157 3.04 3.09 -21.17
N LYS A 158 4.33 2.88 -20.89
CA LYS A 158 5.40 3.04 -21.88
C LYS A 158 5.20 2.14 -23.10
N TYR A 159 4.86 0.88 -22.91
CA TYR A 159 4.85 -0.11 -23.99
C TYR A 159 3.52 -0.16 -24.74
N PHE A 160 2.38 -0.10 -24.04
CA PHE A 160 1.07 -0.32 -24.64
C PHE A 160 0.29 0.96 -24.95
N TYR A 161 0.58 2.06 -24.25
CA TYR A 161 -0.15 3.32 -24.44
C TYR A 161 0.67 4.38 -25.18
N LEU A 162 2.00 4.25 -25.18
CA LEU A 162 2.93 5.20 -25.77
C LEU A 162 3.83 4.60 -26.87
N ASP A 163 3.63 3.33 -27.24
CA ASP A 163 4.42 2.62 -28.27
C ASP A 163 5.94 2.70 -28.05
N ARG A 164 6.40 2.72 -26.80
CA ARG A 164 7.80 2.94 -26.38
C ARG A 164 8.39 4.28 -26.81
N LYS A 165 7.59 5.22 -27.31
CA LYS A 165 8.05 6.55 -27.73
C LYS A 165 8.22 7.45 -26.52
N THR A 166 9.22 8.32 -26.58
CA THR A 166 9.40 9.39 -25.59
C THR A 166 8.29 10.44 -25.76
N VAL A 167 7.72 10.88 -24.65
CA VAL A 167 6.52 11.73 -24.68
C VAL A 167 6.92 13.20 -24.75
N LYS A 168 7.21 13.71 -25.95
CA LYS A 168 7.54 15.14 -26.11
C LYS A 168 6.41 16.09 -25.69
N ARG A 169 5.16 15.62 -25.76
CA ARG A 169 3.95 16.43 -25.59
C ARG A 169 3.15 15.98 -24.37
N LEU A 170 2.97 16.88 -23.40
CA LEU A 170 2.31 16.56 -22.12
C LEU A 170 0.88 16.02 -22.31
N ASP A 171 0.13 16.56 -23.27
CA ASP A 171 -1.24 16.13 -23.58
C ASP A 171 -1.32 14.64 -23.98
N LYS A 172 -0.29 14.14 -24.70
CA LYS A 172 -0.21 12.71 -25.05
C LYS A 172 0.04 11.85 -23.81
N GLY A 173 0.89 12.30 -22.91
CA GLY A 173 1.16 11.63 -21.63
C GLY A 173 -0.10 11.58 -20.76
N LEU A 174 -0.80 12.71 -20.65
CA LEU A 174 -2.06 12.80 -19.91
C LEU A 174 -3.11 11.84 -20.49
N ASN A 175 -3.31 11.83 -21.80
CA ASN A 175 -4.25 10.92 -22.46
C ASN A 175 -3.90 9.45 -22.24
N ALA A 176 -2.61 9.09 -22.27
CA ALA A 176 -2.16 7.72 -21.99
C ALA A 176 -2.49 7.29 -20.56
N VAL A 177 -2.22 8.15 -19.57
CA VAL A 177 -2.57 7.89 -18.16
C VAL A 177 -4.08 7.75 -17.98
N LEU A 178 -4.88 8.66 -18.57
CA LEU A 178 -6.34 8.59 -18.48
C LEU A 178 -6.91 7.30 -19.09
N LYS A 179 -6.40 6.89 -20.25
CA LYS A 179 -6.77 5.60 -20.88
C LYS A 179 -6.38 4.42 -19.98
N TYR A 180 -5.18 4.43 -19.42
CA TYR A 180 -4.73 3.40 -18.49
C TYR A 180 -5.64 3.27 -17.27
N VAL A 181 -5.99 4.38 -16.62
CA VAL A 181 -6.90 4.39 -15.45
C VAL A 181 -8.25 3.80 -15.83
N ARG A 182 -8.82 4.22 -16.97
CA ARG A 182 -10.10 3.69 -17.47
C ARG A 182 -10.04 2.19 -17.69
N ASP A 183 -9.01 1.70 -18.39
CA ASP A 183 -8.88 0.29 -18.70
C ASP A 183 -8.65 -0.54 -17.42
N LYS A 184 -7.90 0.01 -16.44
CA LYS A 184 -7.75 -0.60 -15.11
C LYS A 184 -9.06 -0.68 -14.32
N SER A 185 -9.93 0.33 -14.43
CA SER A 185 -11.26 0.26 -13.83
C SER A 185 -12.08 -0.90 -14.40
N VAL A 186 -12.06 -1.07 -15.73
CA VAL A 186 -12.74 -2.20 -16.40
C VAL A 186 -12.12 -3.54 -16.01
N GLU A 187 -10.80 -3.64 -16.00
CA GLU A 187 -10.09 -4.85 -15.61
C GLU A 187 -10.44 -5.28 -14.17
N ARG A 188 -10.56 -4.33 -13.24
CA ARG A 188 -11.00 -4.61 -11.87
C ARG A 188 -12.43 -5.15 -11.83
N ILE A 189 -13.37 -4.56 -12.58
CA ILE A 189 -14.75 -5.04 -12.65
C ILE A 189 -14.79 -6.51 -13.11
N ILE A 190 -14.03 -6.83 -14.18
CA ILE A 190 -13.94 -8.20 -14.69
C ILE A 190 -13.39 -9.16 -13.62
N ARG A 191 -12.36 -8.75 -12.89
CA ARG A 191 -11.75 -9.58 -11.85
C ARG A 191 -12.66 -9.82 -10.66
N LEU A 192 -13.45 -8.83 -10.25
CA LEU A 192 -14.45 -8.97 -9.20
C LEU A 192 -15.48 -10.04 -9.59
N VAL A 193 -15.96 -10.01 -10.84
CA VAL A 193 -16.91 -11.02 -11.35
C VAL A 193 -16.27 -12.41 -11.37
N LYS A 194 -14.99 -12.52 -11.70
CA LYS A 194 -14.30 -13.83 -11.79
C LYS A 194 -13.67 -14.32 -10.49
N SER A 195 -13.60 -13.49 -9.44
CA SER A 195 -12.81 -13.74 -8.22
C SER A 195 -11.35 -14.14 -8.51
N GLU A 196 -10.71 -13.48 -9.47
CA GLU A 196 -9.36 -13.84 -9.92
C GLU A 196 -8.25 -13.30 -9.00
N HIS A 197 -7.62 -14.21 -8.24
CA HIS A 197 -6.39 -13.92 -7.49
C HIS A 197 -5.16 -13.77 -8.40
N THR A 198 -4.16 -12.99 -7.97
CA THR A 198 -2.85 -12.92 -8.64
C THR A 198 -2.22 -14.32 -8.74
N LYS A 199 -1.32 -14.52 -9.73
CA LYS A 199 -0.52 -15.75 -9.83
C LYS A 199 0.24 -16.07 -8.54
N GLN A 200 0.79 -15.04 -7.90
CA GLN A 200 1.56 -15.18 -6.65
C GLN A 200 0.65 -15.63 -5.51
N THR A 201 -0.50 -15.00 -5.30
CA THR A 201 -1.46 -15.40 -4.26
C THR A 201 -1.99 -16.81 -4.53
N ARG A 202 -2.26 -17.17 -5.78
CA ARG A 202 -2.67 -18.52 -6.17
C ARG A 202 -1.59 -19.56 -5.84
N LEU A 203 -0.33 -19.27 -6.17
CA LEU A 203 0.81 -20.13 -5.85
C LEU A 203 1.01 -20.26 -4.34
N LEU A 204 0.86 -19.17 -3.58
CA LEU A 204 0.92 -19.18 -2.12
C LEU A 204 -0.18 -20.04 -1.51
N CYS A 205 -1.43 -19.91 -1.96
CA CYS A 205 -2.54 -20.76 -1.52
C CYS A 205 -2.28 -22.23 -1.88
N GLN A 206 -1.79 -22.52 -3.09
CA GLN A 206 -1.43 -23.88 -3.50
C GLN A 206 -0.31 -24.46 -2.62
N ASN A 207 0.75 -23.69 -2.37
CA ASN A 207 1.84 -24.11 -1.51
C ASN A 207 1.39 -24.32 -0.07
N HIS A 208 0.52 -23.45 0.46
CA HIS A 208 -0.05 -23.59 1.79
C HIS A 208 -0.94 -24.84 1.90
N GLN A 209 -1.82 -25.08 0.94
CA GLN A 209 -2.63 -26.30 0.88
C GLN A 209 -1.75 -27.55 0.72
N LYS A 210 -0.68 -27.47 -0.07
CA LYS A 210 0.31 -28.54 -0.18
C LYS A 210 0.97 -28.79 1.17
N ALA A 211 1.43 -27.75 1.86
CA ALA A 211 2.05 -27.86 3.18
C ALA A 211 1.10 -28.48 4.22
N LEU A 212 -0.17 -28.06 4.27
CA LEU A 212 -1.18 -28.65 5.17
C LEU A 212 -1.43 -30.14 4.90
N LYS A 213 -1.32 -30.58 3.65
CA LYS A 213 -1.46 -31.99 3.24
C LYS A 213 -0.15 -32.78 3.38
N THR A 214 0.96 -32.10 3.61
CA THR A 214 2.28 -32.71 3.71
C THR A 214 2.48 -33.16 5.16
N ARG A 215 2.79 -34.46 5.39
CA ARG A 215 3.07 -34.99 6.74
C ARG A 215 4.35 -34.36 7.33
N ASN A 216 4.42 -34.24 8.65
CA ASN A 216 5.56 -33.71 9.44
C ASN A 216 6.89 -34.47 9.26
N GLU A 217 6.92 -35.51 8.43
CA GLU A 217 8.08 -36.37 8.14
C GLU A 217 9.24 -35.62 7.46
N TYR A 218 9.03 -34.37 7.02
CA TYR A 218 10.04 -33.53 6.38
C TYR A 218 10.67 -32.48 7.29
N VAL A 219 10.30 -32.46 8.57
CA VAL A 219 10.81 -31.49 9.55
C VAL A 219 11.48 -32.26 10.68
N LEU A 220 12.81 -32.26 10.71
CA LEU A 220 13.58 -32.79 11.85
C LEU A 220 13.97 -31.64 12.76
N SER A 221 13.52 -31.71 14.01
CA SER A 221 14.07 -30.87 15.06
C SER A 221 15.47 -31.37 15.39
N LYS A 222 16.50 -30.53 15.18
CA LYS A 222 17.86 -30.86 15.63
C LYS A 222 18.06 -30.43 17.08
N ASN A 223 17.45 -29.32 17.50
CA ASN A 223 17.41 -28.72 18.85
C ASN A 223 16.20 -27.78 18.99
N ARG A 224 15.93 -27.23 20.19
CA ARG A 224 14.81 -26.29 20.46
C ARG A 224 14.78 -25.04 19.55
N THR A 225 15.90 -24.66 18.94
CA THR A 225 16.04 -23.46 18.10
C THR A 225 16.39 -23.75 16.64
N ASN A 226 16.63 -25.02 16.27
CA ASN A 226 17.15 -25.38 14.95
C ASN A 226 16.30 -26.47 14.29
N TRP A 227 15.78 -26.16 13.11
CA TRP A 227 14.91 -27.04 12.32
C TRP A 227 15.54 -27.35 10.97
N ILE A 228 15.53 -28.62 10.57
CA ILE A 228 15.94 -29.07 9.24
C ILE A 228 14.68 -29.41 8.45
N ILE A 229 14.49 -28.76 7.31
CA ILE A 229 13.36 -29.03 6.41
C ILE A 229 13.86 -29.67 5.12
N PHE A 230 13.39 -30.88 4.83
CA PHE A 230 13.70 -31.61 3.60
C PHE A 230 12.82 -31.15 2.45
N LYS A 231 13.41 -30.82 1.31
CA LYS A 231 12.65 -30.44 0.11
C LYS A 231 11.99 -31.67 -0.50
N ASN A 232 10.66 -31.67 -0.57
CA ASN A 232 9.85 -32.72 -1.20
C ASN A 232 10.23 -34.15 -0.79
N GLY A 233 10.66 -34.36 0.45
CA GLY A 233 11.04 -35.70 0.94
C GLY A 233 12.35 -36.28 0.47
N ASN A 234 13.16 -35.47 -0.21
CA ASN A 234 14.49 -35.89 -0.58
C ASN A 234 15.46 -35.57 0.56
N SER A 235 15.95 -36.61 1.23
CA SER A 235 16.91 -36.52 2.36
C SER A 235 18.26 -35.88 1.97
N SER A 236 18.54 -35.80 0.67
CA SER A 236 19.74 -35.18 0.11
C SER A 236 19.66 -33.65 -0.07
N SER A 237 18.46 -33.05 0.02
CA SER A 237 18.28 -31.60 -0.16
C SER A 237 17.44 -31.00 0.96
N TYR A 238 18.08 -30.25 1.86
CA TYR A 238 17.43 -29.61 3.00
C TYR A 238 17.86 -28.15 3.17
N TYR A 239 17.09 -27.40 3.95
CA TYR A 239 17.47 -26.07 4.43
C TYR A 239 17.31 -25.99 5.95
N THR A 240 18.19 -25.24 6.59
CA THR A 240 18.20 -25.06 8.05
C THR A 240 17.55 -23.73 8.40
N ILE A 241 16.61 -23.76 9.33
CA ILE A 241 16.01 -22.57 9.93
C ILE A 241 16.53 -22.47 11.36
N ASN A 242 17.19 -21.36 11.66
CA ASN A 242 17.58 -20.98 13.02
C ASN A 242 16.62 -19.89 13.49
N GLN A 243 16.04 -20.09 14.66
CA GLN A 243 15.20 -19.10 15.33
C GLN A 243 15.99 -18.34 16.38
#